data_AF-A0A444RPS4-F1
#
_entry.id   AF-A0A444RPS4-F1
#
_cell.length_a   1.000
_cell.length_b   1.000
_cell.length_c   1.000
_cell.angle_alpha   90.00
_cell.angle_beta   90.00
_cell.angle_gamma   90.00
#
_symmetry.space_group_name_H-M   'P 1'
#
loop_
_entity.id
_entity.type
_entity.pdbx_description
1 polymer ?
#
loop_
_entity_poly.entity_id
_entity_poly.type
_entity_poly.pdbx_seq_one_letter_code
_entity_poly.pdbx_strand_id
1 'polypeptide(L)'
;MHSKTIALAMVAASSVAAQRPTDTPICDYYTTALLKENTAENQYTLLTLLVNTVVIGNYTEPNTGVAVPGILAKGDFMGSSVNLLPYFNGDLASTNRGGDKGESVNFLDGGGAAPLMENKPANSEKSRQHFLLTHLYQFFGSLLGCSKYSMPGFPAYGGDVSMYEVHKFMDLDPSEMGYFIQQVALAAESFGVAKDDITAVGKALTDLFNFKCLPAAEVIPGQGKQLQSICIAEDCPEAKDAQCDLYKGAVAPEPAHGGSNATMTSSIPTSGATGQPTTVPTDIPGGAASNSISLIALAGTFVAFMV
;
A
#
# COMPACT_ATOMS: atom_id res chain seq x y z
N MET A 1 -23.12 -30.36 -9.03
CA MET A 1 -22.59 -30.01 -7.69
C MET A 1 -23.16 -28.66 -7.32
N HIS A 2 -24.04 -28.60 -6.33
CA HIS A 2 -24.75 -27.37 -5.96
C HIS A 2 -23.79 -26.47 -5.17
N SER A 3 -23.31 -25.41 -5.81
CA SER A 3 -22.55 -24.35 -5.14
C SER A 3 -23.50 -23.58 -4.24
N LYS A 4 -23.29 -23.65 -2.92
CA LYS A 4 -24.02 -22.81 -1.96
C LYS A 4 -23.38 -21.42 -1.99
N THR A 5 -23.95 -20.52 -2.77
CA THR A 5 -23.68 -19.08 -2.65
C THR A 5 -24.16 -18.67 -1.26
N ILE A 6 -23.24 -18.48 -0.31
CA ILE A 6 -23.57 -17.86 0.97
C ILE A 6 -23.79 -16.38 0.68
N ALA A 7 -25.05 -16.00 0.44
CA ALA A 7 -25.44 -14.60 0.46
C ALA A 7 -25.33 -14.13 1.91
N LEU A 8 -24.25 -13.43 2.25
CA LEU A 8 -24.22 -12.62 3.48
C LEU A 8 -25.25 -11.51 3.29
N ALA A 9 -26.42 -11.67 3.91
CA ALA A 9 -27.34 -10.57 4.11
C ALA A 9 -26.72 -9.61 5.13
N MET A 10 -25.84 -8.71 4.66
CA MET A 10 -25.50 -7.50 5.39
C MET A 10 -26.73 -6.60 5.35
N VAL A 11 -27.48 -6.62 6.45
CA VAL A 11 -28.57 -5.67 6.69
C VAL A 11 -28.00 -4.26 6.55
N ALA A 12 -28.77 -3.39 5.87
CA ALA A 12 -28.49 -1.98 5.66
C ALA A 12 -27.61 -1.40 6.77
N ALA A 13 -26.50 -0.77 6.37
CA ALA A 13 -25.61 -0.05 7.26
C ALA A 13 -26.44 0.85 8.18
N SER A 14 -26.78 0.36 9.38
CA SER A 14 -27.03 1.23 10.51
C SER A 14 -25.73 2.00 10.61
N SER A 15 -25.79 3.30 10.30
CA SER A 15 -24.66 4.21 10.51
C SER A 15 -23.94 3.80 11.79
N VAL A 16 -22.75 3.20 11.66
CA VAL A 16 -21.87 2.88 12.79
C VAL A 16 -21.26 4.21 13.22
N ALA A 17 -22.12 5.14 13.63
CA ALA A 17 -21.81 6.47 14.10
C ALA A 17 -21.84 6.53 15.65
N ALA A 18 -21.91 5.37 16.31
CA ALA A 18 -21.62 5.30 17.73
C ALA A 18 -20.10 5.27 17.87
N GLN A 19 -19.54 6.23 18.62
CA GLN A 19 -18.11 6.20 18.94
C GLN A 19 -17.80 4.90 19.69
N ARG A 20 -16.79 4.15 19.20
CA ARG A 20 -16.27 2.97 19.89
C ARG A 20 -15.90 3.32 21.33
N PRO A 21 -16.32 2.54 22.34
CA PRO A 21 -15.84 2.71 23.71
C PRO A 21 -14.31 2.60 23.77
N THR A 22 -13.65 3.49 24.50
CA THR A 22 -12.19 3.62 24.48
C THR A 22 -11.45 2.36 24.96
N ASP A 23 -12.08 1.55 25.79
CA ASP A 23 -11.58 0.28 26.34
C ASP A 23 -11.84 -0.94 25.45
N THR A 24 -12.64 -0.81 24.40
CA THR A 24 -12.95 -1.89 23.45
C THR A 24 -11.98 -1.84 22.28
N PRO A 25 -11.24 -2.91 21.92
CA PRO A 25 -10.37 -2.89 20.75
C PRO A 25 -11.09 -2.54 19.44
N ILE A 26 -10.39 -1.90 18.49
CA ILE A 26 -10.96 -1.51 17.19
C ILE A 26 -11.53 -2.73 16.47
N CYS A 27 -10.73 -3.79 16.36
CA CYS A 27 -11.13 -5.02 15.69
C CYS A 27 -12.39 -5.64 16.31
N ASP A 28 -12.44 -5.75 17.64
CA ASP A 28 -13.58 -6.31 18.38
C ASP A 28 -14.86 -5.53 18.13
N TYR A 29 -14.78 -4.19 18.22
CA TYR A 29 -15.92 -3.31 18.01
C TYR A 29 -16.51 -3.46 16.61
N TYR A 30 -15.69 -3.35 15.56
CA TYR A 30 -16.18 -3.45 14.18
C TYR A 30 -16.57 -4.87 13.78
N THR A 31 -16.00 -5.89 14.43
CA THR A 31 -16.47 -7.27 14.26
C THR A 31 -17.91 -7.40 14.76
N THR A 32 -18.23 -6.91 15.95
CA THR A 32 -19.60 -6.90 16.46
C THR A 32 -20.51 -6.00 15.62
N ALA A 33 -20.06 -4.80 15.24
CA ALA A 33 -20.88 -3.85 14.49
C ALA A 33 -21.28 -4.37 13.10
N LEU A 34 -20.36 -5.03 12.40
CA LEU A 34 -20.55 -5.46 11.01
C LEU A 34 -20.98 -6.93 10.89
N LEU A 35 -20.49 -7.81 11.78
CA LEU A 35 -20.69 -9.26 11.71
C LEU A 35 -21.47 -9.83 12.90
N LYS A 36 -22.01 -8.95 13.76
CA LYS A 36 -22.89 -9.23 14.92
C LYS A 36 -22.20 -9.88 16.11
N GLU A 37 -21.47 -10.97 15.90
CA GLU A 37 -20.85 -11.73 16.99
C GLU A 37 -19.32 -11.62 16.97
N ASN A 38 -18.72 -11.42 18.15
CA ASN A 38 -17.26 -11.32 18.29
C ASN A 38 -16.61 -12.70 18.47
N THR A 39 -16.57 -13.49 17.40
CA THR A 39 -15.90 -14.80 17.34
C THR A 39 -14.57 -14.73 16.59
N ALA A 40 -13.72 -15.75 16.73
CA ALA A 40 -12.44 -15.81 16.01
C ALA A 40 -12.65 -15.79 14.48
N GLU A 41 -13.61 -16.57 14.00
CA GLU A 41 -13.97 -16.65 12.59
C GLU A 41 -14.49 -15.31 12.05
N ASN A 42 -15.29 -14.59 12.85
CA ASN A 42 -15.80 -13.28 12.45
C ASN A 42 -14.70 -12.22 12.46
N GLN A 43 -13.79 -12.23 13.43
CA GLN A 43 -12.62 -11.34 13.38
C GLN A 43 -11.78 -11.64 12.14
N TYR A 44 -11.45 -12.90 11.88
CA TYR A 44 -10.71 -13.28 10.67
C TYR A 44 -11.45 -12.88 9.37
N THR A 45 -12.78 -12.99 9.35
CA THR A 45 -13.61 -12.53 8.23
C THR A 45 -13.54 -11.01 8.06
N LEU A 46 -13.62 -10.22 9.15
CA LEU A 46 -13.45 -8.78 9.10
C LEU A 46 -12.10 -8.40 8.46
N LEU A 47 -11.01 -9.04 8.89
CA LEU A 47 -9.68 -8.77 8.33
C LEU A 47 -9.57 -9.21 6.88
N THR A 48 -10.22 -10.30 6.49
CA THR A 48 -10.30 -10.75 5.09
C THR A 48 -10.98 -9.68 4.23
N LEU A 49 -12.14 -9.18 4.67
CA LEU A 49 -12.89 -8.13 3.96
C LEU A 49 -12.07 -6.83 3.84
N LEU A 50 -11.46 -6.41 4.95
CA LEU A 50 -10.62 -5.21 4.99
C LEU A 50 -9.42 -5.32 4.07
N VAL A 51 -8.59 -6.35 4.26
CA VAL A 51 -7.35 -6.51 3.50
C VAL A 51 -7.63 -6.73 2.02
N ASN A 52 -8.63 -7.51 1.65
CA ASN A 52 -8.99 -7.66 0.24
C ASN A 52 -9.40 -6.31 -0.37
N THR A 53 -10.16 -5.50 0.35
CA THR A 53 -10.56 -4.17 -0.12
C THR A 53 -9.35 -3.24 -0.27
N VAL A 54 -8.38 -3.31 0.64
CA VAL A 54 -7.10 -2.60 0.51
C VAL A 54 -6.32 -3.09 -0.71
N VAL A 55 -6.33 -4.39 -1.00
CA VAL A 55 -5.53 -4.96 -2.08
C VAL A 55 -6.14 -4.67 -3.45
N ILE A 56 -7.43 -4.96 -3.64
CA ILE A 56 -8.11 -4.95 -4.94
C ILE A 56 -9.14 -3.83 -5.13
N GLY A 57 -9.37 -3.01 -4.11
CA GLY A 57 -10.40 -1.97 -4.13
C GLY A 57 -11.78 -2.49 -3.74
N ASN A 58 -12.82 -1.66 -3.89
CA ASN A 58 -14.19 -2.06 -3.50
C ASN A 58 -14.67 -3.28 -4.31
N TYR A 59 -15.05 -4.34 -3.59
CA TYR A 59 -15.70 -5.53 -4.16
C TYR A 59 -16.89 -6.03 -3.32
N THR A 60 -17.17 -5.36 -2.20
CA THR A 60 -18.21 -5.70 -1.23
C THR A 60 -19.41 -4.78 -1.38
N GLU A 61 -20.59 -5.35 -1.16
CA GLU A 61 -21.86 -4.62 -1.01
C GLU A 61 -22.56 -5.08 0.28
N PRO A 62 -23.22 -4.18 1.03
CA PRO A 62 -23.29 -2.73 0.82
C PRO A 62 -22.00 -2.02 1.24
N ASN A 63 -21.63 -0.94 0.56
CA ASN A 63 -20.54 -0.03 0.95
C ASN A 63 -21.09 1.40 1.13
N THR A 64 -20.32 2.28 1.77
CA THR A 64 -20.76 3.67 2.06
C THR A 64 -20.70 4.61 0.85
N GLY A 65 -20.35 4.10 -0.34
CA GLY A 65 -20.12 4.91 -1.55
C GLY A 65 -18.72 5.53 -1.64
N VAL A 66 -17.84 5.27 -0.66
CA VAL A 66 -16.42 5.66 -0.71
C VAL A 66 -15.70 4.78 -1.71
N ALA A 67 -15.12 5.41 -2.74
CA ALA A 67 -14.33 4.74 -3.76
C ALA A 67 -12.95 4.34 -3.22
N VAL A 68 -12.62 3.06 -3.33
CA VAL A 68 -11.34 2.48 -2.94
C VAL A 68 -10.71 1.85 -4.19
N PRO A 69 -9.63 2.42 -4.74
CA PRO A 69 -8.90 1.84 -5.87
C PRO A 69 -8.19 0.53 -5.55
N GLY A 70 -7.63 0.42 -4.35
CA GLY A 70 -6.75 -0.67 -3.94
C GLY A 70 -5.28 -0.45 -4.33
N ILE A 71 -4.37 -1.12 -3.64
CA ILE A 71 -2.91 -0.94 -3.82
C ILE A 71 -2.41 -1.53 -5.15
N LEU A 72 -3.14 -2.47 -5.75
CA LEU A 72 -2.80 -3.02 -7.06
C LEU A 72 -3.20 -2.10 -8.22
N ALA A 73 -3.99 -1.06 -7.96
CA ALA A 73 -4.26 0.00 -8.91
C ALA A 73 -3.20 1.10 -8.80
N LYS A 74 -2.91 1.75 -9.93
CA LYS A 74 -2.16 3.02 -9.94
C LYS A 74 -2.99 4.09 -9.24
N GLY A 75 -2.31 5.00 -8.56
CA GLY A 75 -2.96 6.14 -7.92
C GLY A 75 -1.99 7.31 -7.76
N ASP A 76 -2.43 8.30 -7.00
CA ASP A 76 -1.62 9.47 -6.66
C ASP A 76 -1.65 9.67 -5.15
N PHE A 77 -0.53 10.10 -4.57
CA PHE A 77 -0.42 10.49 -3.17
C PHE A 77 0.37 11.80 -3.07
N MET A 78 -0.27 12.83 -2.48
CA MET A 78 0.33 14.17 -2.33
C MET A 78 0.91 14.78 -3.62
N GLY A 79 0.34 14.44 -4.78
CA GLY A 79 0.79 14.93 -6.09
C GLY A 79 1.85 14.06 -6.79
N SER A 80 2.31 12.99 -6.14
CA SER A 80 3.19 11.97 -6.73
C SER A 80 2.36 10.80 -7.26
N SER A 81 2.59 10.38 -8.50
CA SER A 81 1.99 9.16 -9.03
C SER A 81 2.68 7.92 -8.45
N VAL A 82 1.87 6.97 -8.00
CA VAL A 82 2.30 5.75 -7.30
C VAL A 82 1.78 4.51 -8.02
N ASN A 83 2.62 3.48 -8.11
CA ASN A 83 2.25 2.18 -8.66
C ASN A 83 2.92 1.04 -7.89
N LEU A 84 2.20 0.41 -6.97
CA LEU A 84 2.75 -0.66 -6.14
C LEU A 84 2.67 -2.05 -6.80
N LEU A 85 1.89 -2.22 -7.87
CA LEU A 85 1.72 -3.51 -8.56
C LEU A 85 3.04 -4.22 -8.92
N PRO A 86 4.10 -3.54 -9.39
CA PRO A 86 5.37 -4.19 -9.75
C PRO A 86 6.05 -4.97 -8.61
N TYR A 87 5.80 -4.59 -7.35
CA TYR A 87 6.31 -5.33 -6.19
C TYR A 87 5.58 -6.67 -5.95
N PHE A 88 4.36 -6.82 -6.49
CA PHE A 88 3.51 -8.00 -6.27
C PHE A 88 3.52 -8.97 -7.45
N ASN A 89 3.67 -8.48 -8.68
CA ASN A 89 3.51 -9.31 -9.89
C ASN A 89 4.83 -9.93 -10.39
N GLY A 90 5.96 -9.59 -9.76
CA GLY A 90 7.29 -10.07 -10.13
C GLY A 90 8.03 -9.17 -11.13
N ASP A 91 7.53 -7.99 -11.47
CA ASP A 91 8.23 -7.07 -12.38
C ASP A 91 9.48 -6.44 -11.74
N LEU A 92 9.57 -6.43 -10.40
CA LEU A 92 10.72 -5.95 -9.64
C LEU A 92 11.41 -7.07 -8.85
N ALA A 93 12.74 -7.07 -8.85
CA ALA A 93 13.57 -7.86 -7.95
C ALA A 93 13.58 -7.24 -6.55
N SER A 94 12.43 -7.30 -5.88
CA SER A 94 12.16 -6.55 -4.64
C SER A 94 11.94 -7.42 -3.40
N THR A 95 12.01 -8.75 -3.55
CA THR A 95 11.72 -9.66 -2.44
C THR A 95 12.97 -10.08 -1.69
N ASN A 96 12.84 -10.34 -0.39
CA ASN A 96 13.92 -10.78 0.48
C ASN A 96 14.33 -12.26 0.33
N ARG A 97 13.87 -12.94 -0.73
CA ARG A 97 14.19 -14.36 -0.97
C ARG A 97 15.59 -14.61 -1.52
N GLY A 98 16.22 -13.57 -2.10
CA GLY A 98 17.57 -13.63 -2.64
C GLY A 98 18.69 -13.55 -1.60
N GLY A 99 18.37 -13.46 -0.29
CA GLY A 99 19.34 -13.37 0.79
C GLY A 99 19.87 -11.94 0.98
N ASP A 100 21.01 -11.63 0.33
CA ASP A 100 21.65 -10.31 0.39
C ASP A 100 21.23 -9.35 -0.73
N LYS A 101 20.43 -9.83 -1.68
CA LYS A 101 19.85 -9.07 -2.79
C LYS A 101 18.36 -9.35 -2.96
N GLY A 102 17.68 -8.43 -3.63
CA GLY A 102 16.29 -8.62 -4.04
C GLY A 102 16.14 -9.71 -5.11
N GLU A 103 15.04 -10.45 -5.07
CA GLU A 103 14.66 -11.45 -6.07
C GLU A 103 13.28 -11.13 -6.66
N SER A 104 13.09 -11.39 -7.95
CA SER A 104 11.80 -11.25 -8.64
C SER A 104 10.90 -12.43 -8.32
N VAL A 105 9.76 -12.15 -7.70
CA VAL A 105 8.78 -13.17 -7.30
C VAL A 105 7.38 -12.65 -7.56
N ASN A 106 6.58 -13.45 -8.26
CA ASN A 106 5.17 -13.17 -8.44
C ASN A 106 4.36 -13.68 -7.24
N PHE A 107 3.86 -12.75 -6.42
CA PHE A 107 2.93 -13.01 -5.31
C PHE A 107 1.46 -13.07 -5.72
N LEU A 108 1.12 -12.80 -6.99
CA LEU A 108 -0.23 -12.92 -7.54
C LEU A 108 -0.44 -14.25 -8.28
N ASP A 109 0.37 -15.27 -7.93
CA ASP A 109 0.34 -16.60 -8.54
C ASP A 109 -0.82 -17.49 -8.10
N GLY A 110 -1.69 -16.98 -7.21
CA GLY A 110 -2.86 -17.67 -6.70
C GLY A 110 -4.15 -17.35 -7.46
N GLY A 111 -4.08 -16.65 -8.59
CA GLY A 111 -5.26 -16.20 -9.35
C GLY A 111 -5.53 -14.70 -9.27
N GLY A 112 -4.64 -13.92 -8.64
CA GLY A 112 -4.73 -12.47 -8.53
C GLY A 112 -6.00 -12.02 -7.81
N ALA A 113 -6.68 -11.01 -8.36
CA ALA A 113 -7.85 -10.41 -7.75
C ALA A 113 -9.09 -11.33 -7.71
N ALA A 114 -9.22 -12.27 -8.65
CA ALA A 114 -10.42 -13.10 -8.79
C ALA A 114 -10.80 -13.87 -7.50
N PRO A 115 -9.89 -14.63 -6.84
CA PRO A 115 -10.23 -15.28 -5.57
C PRO A 115 -10.54 -14.28 -4.45
N LEU A 116 -9.92 -13.09 -4.44
CA LEU A 116 -10.15 -12.08 -3.40
C LEU A 116 -11.58 -11.53 -3.45
N MET A 117 -12.15 -11.40 -4.65
CA MET A 117 -13.57 -11.04 -4.84
C MET A 117 -14.54 -12.07 -4.23
N GLU A 118 -14.09 -13.31 -4.02
CA GLU A 118 -14.84 -14.38 -3.36
C GLU A 118 -14.47 -14.56 -1.88
N ASN A 119 -13.77 -13.59 -1.27
CA ASN A 119 -13.22 -13.67 0.08
C ASN A 119 -12.23 -14.83 0.28
N LYS A 120 -11.56 -15.28 -0.78
CA LYS A 120 -10.53 -16.31 -0.73
C LYS A 120 -9.16 -15.67 -0.91
N PRO A 121 -8.15 -16.04 -0.10
CA PRO A 121 -6.79 -15.50 -0.28
C PRO A 121 -6.15 -15.91 -1.61
N ALA A 122 -6.53 -17.07 -2.17
CA ALA A 122 -6.07 -17.58 -3.46
C ALA A 122 -6.92 -18.77 -3.93
N ASN A 123 -6.72 -19.22 -5.17
CA ASN A 123 -7.26 -20.47 -5.72
C ASN A 123 -6.57 -21.73 -5.17
N SER A 124 -5.40 -21.60 -4.55
CA SER A 124 -4.62 -22.69 -3.99
C SER A 124 -3.91 -22.27 -2.72
N GLU A 125 -4.02 -23.09 -1.67
CA GLU A 125 -3.37 -22.87 -0.37
C GLU A 125 -1.82 -22.97 -0.44
N LYS A 126 -1.27 -23.45 -1.56
CA LYS A 126 0.18 -23.57 -1.78
C LYS A 126 0.78 -22.39 -2.54
N SER A 127 -0.05 -21.46 -3.01
CA SER A 127 0.39 -20.30 -3.77
C SER A 127 1.08 -19.28 -2.87
N ARG A 128 2.01 -18.49 -3.42
CA ARG A 128 2.62 -17.37 -2.68
C ARG A 128 1.56 -16.33 -2.33
N GLN A 129 0.56 -16.16 -3.17
CA GLN A 129 -0.60 -15.32 -2.88
C GLN A 129 -1.32 -15.75 -1.60
N HIS A 130 -1.57 -17.06 -1.43
CA HIS A 130 -2.22 -17.56 -0.22
C HIS A 130 -1.44 -17.15 1.03
N PHE A 131 -0.13 -17.38 1.03
CA PHE A 131 0.72 -17.00 2.17
C PHE A 131 0.75 -15.48 2.38
N LEU A 132 0.91 -14.68 1.33
CA LEU A 132 0.88 -13.21 1.43
C LEU A 132 -0.41 -12.72 2.07
N LEU A 133 -1.56 -13.12 1.54
CA LEU A 133 -2.86 -12.62 1.98
C LEU A 133 -3.22 -13.11 3.39
N THR A 134 -2.99 -14.39 3.68
CA THR A 134 -3.27 -14.91 5.04
C THR A 134 -2.35 -14.28 6.09
N HIS A 135 -1.08 -14.03 5.78
CA HIS A 135 -0.18 -13.30 6.66
C HIS A 135 -0.63 -11.85 6.88
N LEU A 136 -1.14 -11.17 5.85
CA LEU A 136 -1.71 -9.82 6.02
C LEU A 136 -2.93 -9.86 6.95
N TYR A 137 -3.86 -10.82 6.80
CA TYR A 137 -5.02 -10.94 7.69
C TYR A 137 -4.60 -11.13 9.15
N GLN A 138 -3.59 -11.98 9.38
CA GLN A 138 -3.06 -12.27 10.71
C GLN A 138 -2.33 -11.08 11.31
N PHE A 139 -1.47 -10.41 10.53
CA PHE A 139 -0.70 -9.26 10.97
C PHE A 139 -1.62 -8.11 11.39
N PHE A 140 -2.59 -7.76 10.55
CA PHE A 140 -3.58 -6.74 10.89
C PHE A 140 -4.48 -7.16 12.05
N GLY A 141 -4.70 -8.47 12.24
CA GLY A 141 -5.33 -9.01 13.44
C GLY A 141 -4.63 -8.57 14.73
N SER A 142 -3.32 -8.76 14.77
CA SER A 142 -2.47 -8.30 15.88
C SER A 142 -2.47 -6.78 16.01
N LEU A 143 -2.22 -6.06 14.91
CA LEU A 143 -2.09 -4.61 14.89
C LEU A 143 -3.37 -3.89 15.34
N LEU A 144 -4.54 -4.39 14.96
CA LEU A 144 -5.85 -3.81 15.31
C LEU A 144 -6.41 -4.31 16.65
N GLY A 145 -5.65 -5.13 17.38
CA GLY A 145 -5.97 -5.58 18.73
C GLY A 145 -7.11 -6.59 18.81
N CYS A 146 -7.27 -7.45 17.79
CA CYS A 146 -8.29 -8.50 17.76
C CYS A 146 -8.16 -9.45 18.96
N SER A 147 -9.14 -9.46 19.87
CA SER A 147 -9.07 -10.28 21.08
C SER A 147 -9.14 -11.79 20.85
N LYS A 148 -9.56 -12.22 19.65
CA LYS A 148 -9.61 -13.62 19.24
C LYS A 148 -8.46 -14.05 18.33
N TYR A 149 -7.49 -13.16 18.09
CA TYR A 149 -6.25 -13.49 17.40
C TYR A 149 -5.53 -14.68 18.05
N SER A 150 -4.92 -15.54 17.23
CA SER A 150 -4.23 -16.76 17.66
C SER A 150 -5.12 -17.81 18.34
N MET A 151 -6.45 -17.75 18.17
CA MET A 151 -7.38 -18.80 18.61
C MET A 151 -7.85 -19.66 17.43
N PRO A 152 -8.43 -20.86 17.67
CA PRO A 152 -9.06 -21.64 16.60
C PRO A 152 -10.06 -20.78 15.82
N GLY A 153 -9.93 -20.75 14.49
CA GLY A 153 -10.71 -19.88 13.61
C GLY A 153 -10.02 -18.56 13.23
N PHE A 154 -8.99 -18.14 13.96
CA PHE A 154 -8.12 -17.01 13.65
C PHE A 154 -6.65 -17.35 13.95
N PRO A 155 -5.92 -17.91 12.96
CA PRO A 155 -4.53 -18.30 13.15
C PRO A 155 -3.61 -17.16 13.60
N ALA A 156 -2.54 -17.50 14.32
CA ALA A 156 -1.47 -16.57 14.61
C ALA A 156 -0.71 -16.19 13.33
N TYR A 157 -0.05 -15.02 13.34
CA TYR A 157 0.85 -14.57 12.30
C TYR A 157 1.99 -15.58 12.11
N GLY A 158 2.06 -16.16 10.92
CA GLY A 158 3.07 -17.16 10.54
C GLY A 158 4.25 -16.60 9.74
N GLY A 159 4.31 -15.29 9.52
CA GLY A 159 5.37 -14.64 8.74
C GLY A 159 6.57 -14.21 9.57
N ASP A 160 7.53 -13.58 8.89
CA ASP A 160 8.68 -12.94 9.55
C ASP A 160 8.22 -11.65 10.25
N VAL A 161 8.59 -11.50 11.51
CA VAL A 161 8.13 -10.40 12.38
C VAL A 161 8.92 -9.10 12.22
N SER A 162 10.03 -9.12 11.49
CA SER A 162 10.79 -7.93 11.13
C SER A 162 10.28 -7.38 9.79
N MET A 163 9.39 -6.38 9.84
CA MET A 163 8.88 -5.77 8.61
C MET A 163 9.98 -5.12 7.79
N TYR A 164 11.06 -4.64 8.43
CA TYR A 164 12.25 -4.21 7.70
C TYR A 164 12.85 -5.35 6.87
N GLU A 165 13.13 -6.51 7.48
CA GLU A 165 13.77 -7.63 6.76
C GLU A 165 12.92 -8.18 5.61
N VAL A 166 11.59 -8.08 5.73
CA VAL A 166 10.65 -8.47 4.68
C VAL A 166 10.65 -7.49 3.50
N HIS A 167 10.70 -6.18 3.76
CA HIS A 167 10.46 -5.14 2.75
C HIS A 167 11.72 -4.35 2.33
N LYS A 168 12.90 -4.61 2.92
CA LYS A 168 14.12 -3.82 2.69
C LYS A 168 14.63 -3.74 1.24
N PHE A 169 14.21 -4.64 0.36
CA PHE A 169 14.57 -4.60 -1.08
C PHE A 169 13.49 -3.95 -1.94
N MET A 170 12.42 -3.45 -1.35
CA MET A 170 11.43 -2.63 -2.06
C MET A 170 11.87 -1.18 -2.14
N ASP A 171 12.71 -0.71 -1.21
CA ASP A 171 13.17 0.69 -1.14
C ASP A 171 12.01 1.70 -1.19
N LEU A 172 10.96 1.43 -0.40
CA LEU A 172 9.74 2.22 -0.46
C LEU A 172 9.98 3.65 0.03
N ASP A 173 9.44 4.60 -0.73
CA ASP A 173 9.48 6.03 -0.43
C ASP A 173 8.24 6.50 0.37
N PRO A 174 8.22 7.76 0.86
CA PRO A 174 7.10 8.31 1.59
C PRO A 174 5.77 8.34 0.82
N SER A 175 5.82 8.47 -0.51
CA SER A 175 4.64 8.51 -1.38
C SER A 175 4.03 7.12 -1.52
N GLU A 176 4.86 6.09 -1.71
CA GLU A 176 4.44 4.69 -1.80
C GLU A 176 3.85 4.19 -0.48
N MET A 177 4.52 4.45 0.64
CA MET A 177 4.00 4.13 1.96
C MET A 177 2.75 4.95 2.31
N GLY A 178 2.74 6.23 1.97
CA GLY A 178 1.58 7.10 2.14
C GLY A 178 0.36 6.61 1.34
N TYR A 179 0.57 6.17 0.10
CA TYR A 179 -0.48 5.59 -0.74
C TYR A 179 -1.03 4.30 -0.13
N PHE A 180 -0.17 3.40 0.36
CA PHE A 180 -0.61 2.19 1.07
C PHE A 180 -1.51 2.53 2.27
N ILE A 181 -1.07 3.46 3.14
CA ILE A 181 -1.84 3.89 4.32
C ILE A 181 -3.16 4.55 3.90
N GLN A 182 -3.17 5.33 2.81
CA GLN A 182 -4.38 5.93 2.25
C GLN A 182 -5.38 4.86 1.78
N GLN A 183 -4.92 3.76 1.16
CA GLN A 183 -5.80 2.66 0.78
C GLN A 183 -6.40 1.94 2.00
N VAL A 184 -5.64 1.80 3.10
CA VAL A 184 -6.18 1.28 4.38
C VAL A 184 -7.27 2.19 4.93
N ALA A 185 -7.04 3.51 4.92
CA ALA A 185 -8.02 4.48 5.40
C ALA A 185 -9.31 4.46 4.56
N LEU A 186 -9.20 4.48 3.23
CA LEU A 186 -10.34 4.44 2.32
C LEU A 186 -11.13 3.12 2.46
N ALA A 187 -10.43 1.99 2.59
CA ALA A 187 -11.08 0.69 2.82
C ALA A 187 -11.89 0.69 4.13
N ALA A 188 -11.30 1.17 5.23
CA ALA A 188 -12.01 1.28 6.50
C ALA A 188 -13.21 2.23 6.41
N GLU A 189 -13.06 3.39 5.77
CA GLU A 189 -14.15 4.35 5.54
C GLU A 189 -15.29 3.75 4.69
N SER A 190 -14.96 2.91 3.70
CA SER A 190 -15.94 2.21 2.87
C SER A 190 -16.82 1.22 3.65
N PHE A 191 -16.34 0.75 4.81
CA PHE A 191 -17.08 -0.08 5.77
C PHE A 191 -17.79 0.74 6.85
N GLY A 192 -17.70 2.07 6.82
CA GLY A 192 -18.31 2.96 7.81
C GLY A 192 -17.58 3.01 9.14
N VAL A 193 -16.27 2.71 9.16
CA VAL A 193 -15.42 2.91 10.35
C VAL A 193 -15.37 4.38 10.73
N ALA A 194 -15.46 4.69 12.02
CA ALA A 194 -15.42 6.05 12.53
C ALA A 194 -14.06 6.72 12.23
N LYS A 195 -14.11 8.02 11.92
CA LYS A 195 -12.93 8.81 11.54
C LYS A 195 -11.81 8.79 12.59
N ASP A 196 -12.16 8.78 13.87
CA ASP A 196 -11.17 8.73 14.96
C ASP A 196 -10.42 7.40 14.97
N ASP A 197 -11.10 6.28 14.69
CA ASP A 197 -10.46 4.97 14.58
C ASP A 197 -9.61 4.86 13.30
N ILE A 198 -10.08 5.41 12.17
CA ILE A 198 -9.29 5.52 10.94
C ILE A 198 -8.00 6.31 11.20
N THR A 199 -8.11 7.44 11.91
CA THR A 199 -6.97 8.29 12.27
C THR A 199 -6.00 7.55 13.19
N ALA A 200 -6.52 6.79 14.17
CA ALA A 200 -5.70 5.99 15.08
C ALA A 200 -4.92 4.89 14.32
N VAL A 201 -5.56 4.20 13.38
CA VAL A 201 -4.90 3.17 12.54
C VAL A 201 -3.86 3.81 11.62
N GLY A 202 -4.21 4.92 10.95
CA GLY A 202 -3.26 5.64 10.10
C GLY A 202 -2.02 6.10 10.87
N LYS A 203 -2.21 6.59 12.10
CA LYS A 203 -1.10 6.94 13.00
C LYS A 203 -0.26 5.72 13.38
N ALA A 204 -0.89 4.60 13.75
CA ALA A 204 -0.17 3.37 14.10
C ALA A 204 0.70 2.85 12.94
N LEU A 205 0.16 2.82 11.71
CA LEU A 205 0.91 2.44 10.51
C LEU A 205 2.06 3.40 10.22
N THR A 206 1.80 4.71 10.37
CA THR A 206 2.82 5.75 10.16
C THR A 206 3.96 5.60 11.15
N ASP A 207 3.66 5.50 12.45
CA ASP A 207 4.66 5.41 13.50
C ASP A 207 5.48 4.10 13.45
N LEU A 208 4.89 3.01 12.96
CA LEU A 208 5.57 1.71 12.87
C LEU A 208 6.40 1.54 11.60
N PHE A 209 5.97 2.12 10.47
CA PHE A 209 6.54 1.77 9.16
C PHE A 209 7.07 2.96 8.37
N ASN A 210 6.53 4.17 8.58
CA ASN A 210 6.73 5.30 7.69
C ASN A 210 7.81 6.29 8.15
N PHE A 211 8.75 5.82 8.98
CA PHE A 211 9.96 6.54 9.36
C PHE A 211 11.16 5.63 9.18
N LYS A 212 12.26 6.17 8.65
CA LYS A 212 13.53 5.43 8.61
C LYS A 212 14.18 5.40 9.99
N CYS A 213 14.96 4.36 10.24
CA CYS A 213 15.74 4.17 11.46
C CYS A 213 14.92 4.03 12.76
N LEU A 214 13.69 3.49 12.71
CA LEU A 214 12.88 3.31 13.91
C LEU A 214 13.56 2.37 14.93
N PRO A 215 13.47 2.64 16.24
CA PRO A 215 13.83 1.65 17.25
C PRO A 215 13.05 0.35 17.06
N ALA A 216 13.64 -0.77 17.48
CA ALA A 216 12.95 -2.05 17.44
C ALA A 216 11.66 -2.03 18.29
N ALA A 217 10.57 -2.52 17.72
CA ALA A 217 9.25 -2.58 18.34
C ALA A 217 8.65 -3.99 18.25
N GLU A 218 7.85 -4.36 19.24
CA GLU A 218 7.09 -5.61 19.23
C GLU A 218 5.69 -5.32 18.69
N VAL A 219 5.40 -5.84 17.49
CA VAL A 219 4.09 -5.69 16.82
C VAL A 219 3.25 -6.96 16.94
N ILE A 220 3.90 -8.11 16.99
CA ILE A 220 3.26 -9.42 17.22
C ILE A 220 3.52 -9.84 18.67
N PRO A 221 2.49 -9.93 19.53
CA PRO A 221 2.66 -10.29 20.93
C PRO A 221 3.41 -11.60 21.15
N GLY A 222 4.42 -11.57 22.01
CA GLY A 222 5.21 -12.74 22.40
C GLY A 222 6.33 -13.09 21.43
N GLN A 223 6.55 -12.29 20.38
CA GLN A 223 7.64 -12.49 19.40
C GLN A 223 8.82 -11.54 19.61
N GLY A 224 8.74 -10.65 20.61
CA GLY A 224 9.80 -9.72 20.95
C GLY A 224 9.94 -8.55 19.98
N LYS A 225 10.89 -7.66 20.28
CA LYS A 225 11.13 -6.44 19.51
C LYS A 225 11.92 -6.73 18.24
N GLN A 226 11.47 -6.19 17.12
CA GLN A 226 12.08 -6.35 15.79
C GLN A 226 12.12 -5.02 15.05
N LEU A 227 12.93 -4.93 14.00
CA LEU A 227 13.02 -3.74 13.15
C LEU A 227 11.77 -3.61 12.28
N GLN A 228 11.16 -2.43 12.26
CA GLN A 228 9.85 -2.23 11.61
C GLN A 228 9.87 -1.24 10.44
N SER A 229 10.87 -0.36 10.29
CA SER A 229 10.88 0.60 9.18
C SER A 229 10.71 -0.07 7.82
N ILE A 230 9.69 0.35 7.08
CA ILE A 230 9.47 -0.04 5.67
C ILE A 230 9.87 1.12 4.76
N CYS A 231 9.51 2.36 5.13
CA CYS A 231 10.06 3.56 4.49
C CYS A 231 11.55 3.64 4.84
N ILE A 232 12.40 3.33 3.87
CA ILE A 232 13.86 3.34 4.03
C ILE A 232 14.59 4.10 2.92
N ALA A 233 13.86 4.63 1.94
CA ALA A 233 14.40 5.52 0.93
C ALA A 233 15.06 6.76 1.56
N GLU A 234 15.91 7.44 0.78
CA GLU A 234 16.71 8.57 1.27
C GLU A 234 15.85 9.71 1.85
N ASP A 235 14.72 10.00 1.20
CA ASP A 235 13.78 11.07 1.55
C ASP A 235 12.77 10.68 2.64
N CYS A 236 12.81 9.43 3.13
CA CYS A 236 12.00 9.02 4.27
C CYS A 236 12.32 9.88 5.51
N PRO A 237 11.29 10.33 6.25
CA PRO A 237 11.50 11.09 7.47
C PRO A 237 12.22 10.20 8.50
N GLU A 238 13.20 10.79 9.17
CA GLU A 238 13.96 10.08 10.20
C GLU A 238 13.17 10.00 11.50
N ALA A 239 13.21 8.84 12.17
CA ALA A 239 12.60 8.66 13.48
C ALA A 239 13.24 9.58 14.53
N LYS A 240 12.45 10.07 15.49
CA LYS A 240 12.93 10.97 16.55
C LYS A 240 14.10 10.38 17.36
N ASP A 241 14.05 9.07 17.63
CA ASP A 241 15.08 8.32 18.37
C ASP A 241 15.80 7.35 17.42
N ALA A 242 16.34 7.88 16.31
CA ALA A 242 16.89 7.09 15.22
C ALA A 242 18.00 6.13 15.64
N GLN A 243 17.89 4.87 15.21
CA GLN A 243 18.90 3.82 15.38
C GLN A 243 19.41 3.33 14.02
N CYS A 244 19.93 4.25 13.20
CA CYS A 244 20.27 3.96 11.81
C CYS A 244 21.34 2.87 11.63
N ASP A 245 22.22 2.66 12.62
CA ASP A 245 23.23 1.58 12.58
C ASP A 245 22.62 0.17 12.53
N LEU A 246 21.33 0.02 12.90
CA LEU A 246 20.60 -1.25 12.81
C LEU A 246 20.06 -1.54 11.40
N TYR A 247 20.04 -0.52 10.53
CA TYR A 247 19.47 -0.59 9.19
C TYR A 247 20.60 -0.54 8.16
N LYS A 248 20.54 -1.45 7.18
CA LYS A 248 21.39 -1.31 5.98
C LYS A 248 20.83 -0.22 5.08
N GLY A 249 21.72 0.41 4.31
CA GLY A 249 21.34 1.38 3.29
C GLY A 249 20.33 0.79 2.30
N ALA A 250 19.42 1.64 1.84
CA ALA A 250 18.40 1.29 0.88
C ALA A 250 19.01 0.84 -0.46
N VAL A 251 18.41 -0.16 -1.08
CA VAL A 251 18.81 -0.68 -2.40
C VAL A 251 17.57 -0.76 -3.26
N ALA A 252 17.46 0.17 -4.21
CA ALA A 252 16.37 0.20 -5.17
C ALA A 252 16.28 -1.13 -5.94
N PRO A 253 15.07 -1.69 -6.11
CA PRO A 253 14.91 -2.94 -6.83
C PRO A 253 15.16 -2.77 -8.33
N GLU A 254 15.81 -3.76 -8.92
CA GLU A 254 16.01 -3.82 -10.37
C GLU A 254 14.77 -4.40 -11.07
N PRO A 255 14.42 -3.93 -12.28
CA PRO A 255 13.44 -4.60 -13.12
C PRO A 255 13.85 -6.06 -13.42
N ALA A 256 12.94 -7.00 -13.19
CA ALA A 256 13.17 -8.45 -13.35
C ALA A 256 13.54 -8.85 -14.79
N HIS A 257 13.00 -8.11 -15.75
CA HIS A 257 13.39 -8.18 -17.14
C HIS A 257 14.32 -7.01 -17.39
N GLY A 258 15.62 -7.24 -17.17
CA GLY A 258 16.66 -6.28 -17.53
C GLY A 258 16.38 -5.76 -18.92
N GLY A 259 15.98 -4.49 -19.01
CA GLY A 259 15.77 -3.85 -20.28
C GLY A 259 17.08 -3.94 -21.03
N SER A 260 17.09 -4.73 -22.10
CA SER A 260 17.99 -4.52 -23.22
C SER A 260 17.64 -3.17 -23.87
N ASN A 261 17.75 -2.08 -23.13
CA ASN A 261 18.14 -0.80 -23.70
C ASN A 261 19.67 -0.86 -23.80
N ALA A 262 20.13 -1.68 -24.74
CA ALA A 262 21.36 -1.35 -25.43
C ALA A 262 21.11 0.02 -26.05
N THR A 263 21.56 1.07 -25.36
CA THR A 263 21.80 2.35 -25.98
C THR A 263 22.63 2.03 -27.22
N MET A 264 22.01 2.14 -28.39
CA MET A 264 22.72 2.11 -29.65
C MET A 264 23.65 3.31 -29.64
N THR A 265 24.86 3.14 -29.10
CA THR A 265 25.97 4.03 -29.37
C THR A 265 26.21 3.88 -30.86
N SER A 266 25.59 4.75 -31.65
CA SER A 266 25.96 4.95 -33.04
C SER A 266 27.39 5.47 -33.02
N SER A 267 28.34 4.56 -33.10
CA SER A 267 29.70 4.83 -33.52
C SER A 267 29.61 5.35 -34.96
N ILE A 268 29.56 6.68 -35.10
CA ILE A 268 29.83 7.35 -36.37
C ILE A 268 31.32 7.16 -36.64
N PRO A 269 31.72 6.42 -37.69
CA PRO A 269 33.12 6.35 -38.07
C PRO A 269 33.51 7.67 -38.74
N THR A 270 34.52 8.31 -38.17
CA THR A 270 35.18 9.50 -38.69
C THR A 270 35.80 9.18 -40.04
N SER A 271 35.22 9.69 -41.13
CA SER A 271 35.88 9.77 -42.43
C SER A 271 36.12 11.24 -42.78
N GLY A 272 37.41 11.57 -42.95
CA GLY A 272 37.85 12.93 -43.26
C GLY A 272 37.42 13.36 -44.65
N ALA A 273 37.01 14.63 -44.76
CA ALA A 273 37.04 15.38 -46.00
C ALA A 273 37.25 16.86 -45.68
N THR A 274 38.40 17.35 -46.11
CA THR A 274 38.81 18.75 -46.18
C THR A 274 37.92 19.55 -47.15
N GLY A 275 37.46 20.73 -46.72
CA GLY A 275 36.83 21.73 -47.59
C GLY A 275 36.70 23.08 -46.88
N GLN A 276 37.44 24.08 -47.36
CA GLN A 276 37.58 25.44 -46.82
C GLN A 276 36.32 26.33 -47.03
N PRO A 277 36.26 27.52 -46.40
CA PRO A 277 35.05 28.28 -46.10
C PRO A 277 34.68 29.30 -47.17
N THR A 278 33.42 29.74 -47.14
CA THR A 278 32.96 30.98 -47.77
C THR A 278 32.02 31.74 -46.83
N THR A 279 32.20 33.06 -46.86
CA THR A 279 31.74 34.10 -45.94
C THR A 279 30.51 34.87 -46.47
N VAL A 280 29.46 35.00 -45.61
CA VAL A 280 28.54 36.17 -45.29
C VAL A 280 27.75 36.81 -46.49
N PRO A 281 26.57 37.50 -46.38
CA PRO A 281 25.91 38.11 -45.20
C PRO A 281 24.35 38.08 -45.07
N THR A 282 23.92 38.46 -43.84
CA THR A 282 22.66 39.07 -43.30
C THR A 282 21.34 39.16 -44.09
N ASP A 283 20.21 38.86 -43.43
CA ASP A 283 19.14 39.84 -43.11
C ASP A 283 18.03 39.27 -42.17
N ILE A 284 17.56 40.11 -41.23
CA ILE A 284 16.36 40.04 -40.34
C ILE A 284 15.60 41.35 -40.65
N PRO A 285 14.24 41.46 -40.80
CA PRO A 285 13.24 41.21 -39.74
C PRO A 285 11.78 40.85 -40.15
N GLY A 286 10.96 40.41 -39.17
CA GLY A 286 9.56 40.90 -39.05
C GLY A 286 8.44 39.91 -38.70
N GLY A 287 7.73 40.19 -37.59
CA GLY A 287 6.32 39.86 -37.30
C GLY A 287 6.08 38.55 -36.51
N ALA A 288 5.74 38.49 -35.21
CA ALA A 288 4.72 39.15 -34.37
C ALA A 288 3.27 38.68 -34.60
N ALA A 289 2.73 37.92 -33.63
CA ALA A 289 1.33 37.94 -33.11
C ALA A 289 1.21 36.80 -32.05
N SER A 290 1.39 37.04 -30.75
CA SER A 290 0.40 37.47 -29.76
C SER A 290 -0.96 36.75 -29.82
N ASN A 291 -1.27 35.98 -28.77
CA ASN A 291 -2.57 36.08 -28.09
C ASN A 291 -2.50 35.51 -26.67
N SER A 292 -2.52 36.45 -25.73
CA SER A 292 -2.74 36.27 -24.30
C SER A 292 -4.25 36.32 -24.05
N ILE A 293 -4.80 35.43 -23.23
CA ILE A 293 -6.02 35.68 -22.47
C ILE A 293 -5.83 35.13 -21.05
N SER A 294 -5.62 36.03 -20.10
CA SER A 294 -5.90 35.86 -18.67
C SER A 294 -7.33 36.29 -18.38
N LEU A 295 -7.91 35.76 -17.28
CA LEU A 295 -9.13 36.16 -16.51
C LEU A 295 -9.83 34.83 -16.10
N ILE A 296 -10.19 34.50 -14.85
CA ILE A 296 -10.67 35.28 -13.69
C ILE A 296 -10.44 34.47 -12.40
N ALA A 297 -10.15 35.20 -11.32
CA ALA A 297 -10.13 34.74 -9.94
C ALA A 297 -11.53 34.47 -9.37
N LEU A 298 -11.70 33.42 -8.56
CA LEU A 298 -12.81 33.30 -7.61
C LEU A 298 -12.25 32.96 -6.23
N ALA A 299 -12.21 34.00 -5.39
CA ALA A 299 -12.15 33.88 -3.94
C ALA A 299 -13.54 33.46 -3.43
N GLY A 300 -13.58 32.58 -2.43
CA GLY A 300 -14.80 32.12 -1.79
C GLY A 300 -14.50 31.48 -0.43
N THR A 301 -14.33 32.32 0.57
CA THR A 301 -14.34 32.01 2.01
C THR A 301 -15.67 31.41 2.48
N PHE A 302 -15.64 30.34 3.29
CA PHE A 302 -16.67 29.95 4.26
C PHE A 302 -15.97 29.14 5.37
N VAL A 303 -15.62 29.74 6.52
CA VAL A 303 -16.41 29.90 7.76
C VAL A 303 -16.89 28.58 8.37
N ALA A 304 -16.40 28.36 9.59
CA ALA A 304 -16.65 27.28 10.53
C ALA A 304 -18.09 27.17 11.04
N PHE A 305 -18.50 25.94 11.39
CA PHE A 305 -19.42 25.53 12.48
C PHE A 305 -19.12 24.02 12.69
N MET A 306 -18.65 23.49 13.84
CA MET A 306 -19.24 23.46 15.19
C MET A 306 -20.73 23.14 15.20
N VAL A 307 -21.08 21.85 15.04
CA VAL A 307 -21.86 21.03 15.99
C VAL A 307 -21.37 19.59 15.86
#